data_AF-A0A285M2Z0-F1
#
_entry.id   AF-A0A285M2Z0-F1
#
_cell.length_a   1.000
_cell.length_b   1.000
_cell.length_c   1.000
_cell.angle_alpha   90.00
_cell.angle_beta   90.00
_cell.angle_gamma   90.00
#
_symmetry.space_group_name_H-M   'P 1'
#
loop_
_entity.id
_entity.type
_entity.pdbx_description
1 polymer ?
#
loop_
_entity_poly.entity_id
_entity_poly.type
_entity_poly.pdbx_seq_one_letter_code
_entity_poly.pdbx_strand_id
1 'polypeptide(L)'
;MSGTETASTKRSSVIDKLKNYRASNEGDATFTLPETGVTVSYPKFRKHGVWASALRIAKNKLGKAQILYVCRICLFDGEKLTEADFREYIPMSDANELLAEIFGSDDEDEDDEGNGVEG
;
A
#
# COMPACT_ATOMS: atom_id res chain seq x y z
N MET A 1 -44.79 31.91 -5.01
CA MET A 1 -43.88 31.83 -6.17
C MET A 1 -42.51 32.21 -5.64
N SER A 2 -41.82 31.34 -4.90
CA SER A 2 -40.97 30.22 -5.37
C SER A 2 -39.95 30.64 -6.43
N GLY A 3 -38.67 30.59 -6.05
CA GLY A 3 -37.48 30.96 -6.82
C GLY A 3 -36.62 31.89 -5.95
N THR A 4 -35.42 31.55 -5.51
CA THR A 4 -34.37 30.74 -6.14
C THR A 4 -33.57 30.00 -5.08
N GLU A 5 -33.56 28.67 -5.14
CA GLU A 5 -32.58 27.86 -4.41
C GLU A 5 -31.26 27.93 -5.20
N THR A 6 -30.33 28.73 -4.68
CA THR A 6 -28.94 28.76 -5.17
C THR A 6 -28.34 27.37 -4.94
N ALA A 7 -28.26 26.58 -6.01
CA ALA A 7 -27.44 25.37 -6.06
C ALA A 7 -25.97 25.78 -5.88
N SER A 8 -25.54 25.84 -4.62
CA SER A 8 -24.15 26.04 -4.26
C SER A 8 -23.40 24.76 -4.61
N THR A 9 -22.68 24.78 -5.73
CA THR A 9 -21.71 23.76 -6.11
C THR A 9 -20.71 23.62 -4.97
N LYS A 10 -20.97 22.66 -4.07
CA LYS A 10 -20.10 22.30 -2.96
C LYS A 10 -18.78 21.83 -3.56
N ARG A 11 -17.77 22.71 -3.63
CA ARG A 11 -16.40 22.25 -3.88
C ARG A 11 -16.09 21.24 -2.79
N SER A 12 -15.97 19.96 -3.15
CA SER A 12 -15.66 18.92 -2.16
C SER A 12 -14.35 19.31 -1.47
N SER A 13 -14.32 19.33 -0.15
CA SER A 13 -13.08 19.62 0.57
C SER A 13 -12.03 18.56 0.21
N VAL A 14 -10.75 18.87 0.41
CA VAL A 14 -9.67 17.88 0.25
C VAL A 14 -9.96 16.63 1.09
N ILE A 15 -10.53 16.81 2.29
CA ILE A 15 -10.91 15.72 3.17
C ILE A 15 -12.00 14.83 2.55
N ASP A 16 -12.99 15.42 1.86
CA ASP A 16 -14.04 14.63 1.19
C ASP A 16 -13.45 13.81 0.03
N LYS A 17 -12.49 14.38 -0.73
CA LYS A 17 -11.78 13.64 -1.78
C LYS A 17 -11.02 12.44 -1.20
N LEU A 18 -10.30 12.63 -0.09
CA LEU A 18 -9.55 11.55 0.57
C LEU A 18 -10.46 10.47 1.14
N LYS A 19 -11.62 10.85 1.71
CA LYS A 19 -12.63 9.90 2.19
C LYS A 19 -13.22 9.09 1.05
N ASN A 20 -13.58 9.73 -0.06
CA ASN A 20 -14.11 9.07 -1.24
C ASN A 20 -13.09 8.08 -1.82
N TYR A 21 -11.83 8.51 -1.98
CA TYR A 21 -10.77 7.61 -2.44
C TYR A 21 -10.61 6.40 -1.53
N ARG A 22 -10.58 6.61 -0.22
CA ARG A 22 -10.51 5.50 0.75
C ARG A 22 -11.69 4.54 0.57
N ALA A 23 -12.92 5.07 0.51
CA ALA A 23 -14.14 4.29 0.37
C ALA A 23 -14.15 3.47 -0.94
N SER A 24 -13.68 4.06 -2.04
CA SER A 24 -13.57 3.38 -3.33
C SER A 24 -12.46 2.32 -3.39
N ASN A 25 -11.52 2.35 -2.45
CA ASN A 25 -10.41 1.40 -2.35
C ASN A 25 -10.50 0.52 -1.10
N GLU A 26 -11.70 0.32 -0.56
CA GLU A 26 -11.93 -0.64 0.52
C GLU A 26 -11.82 -2.09 0.01
N GLY A 27 -11.66 -3.00 0.97
CA GLY A 27 -11.48 -4.43 0.71
C GLY A 27 -10.02 -4.84 0.58
N ASP A 28 -9.85 -6.11 0.24
CA ASP A 28 -8.55 -6.78 0.21
C ASP A 28 -8.18 -7.18 -1.22
N ALA A 29 -6.88 -7.16 -1.50
CA ALA A 29 -6.26 -7.77 -2.65
C ALA A 29 -5.62 -9.10 -2.22
N THR A 30 -5.36 -9.97 -3.17
CA THR A 30 -4.73 -11.28 -2.95
C THR A 30 -3.58 -11.46 -3.92
N PHE A 31 -2.49 -12.01 -3.43
CA PHE A 31 -1.29 -12.34 -4.18
C PHE A 31 -0.81 -13.73 -3.76
N THR A 32 -0.53 -14.60 -4.73
CA THR A 32 -0.03 -15.96 -4.43
C THR A 32 1.48 -15.96 -4.56
N LEU A 33 2.16 -16.41 -3.50
CA LEU A 33 3.61 -16.53 -3.50
C LEU A 33 4.04 -17.58 -4.55
N PRO A 34 4.95 -17.24 -5.48
CA PRO A 34 5.26 -18.09 -6.63
C PRO A 34 5.99 -19.39 -6.26
N GLU A 35 6.80 -19.41 -5.21
CA GLU A 35 7.57 -20.58 -4.79
C GLU A 35 6.76 -21.47 -3.83
N THR A 36 6.21 -20.89 -2.77
CA THR A 36 5.50 -21.65 -1.73
C THR A 36 4.02 -21.92 -2.05
N GLY A 37 3.42 -21.15 -2.96
CA GLY A 37 1.99 -21.25 -3.30
C GLY A 37 1.05 -20.68 -2.23
N VAL A 38 1.57 -20.11 -1.14
CA VAL A 38 0.78 -19.49 -0.06
C VAL A 38 0.04 -18.27 -0.61
N THR A 39 -1.24 -18.14 -0.28
CA THR A 39 -2.04 -16.99 -0.70
C THR A 39 -1.98 -15.89 0.35
N VAL A 40 -1.42 -14.75 -0.04
CA VAL A 40 -1.32 -13.55 0.79
C VAL A 40 -2.49 -12.63 0.51
N SER A 41 -3.29 -12.26 1.51
CA SER A 41 -4.30 -11.21 1.41
C SER A 41 -3.88 -9.95 2.16
N TYR A 42 -4.17 -8.79 1.61
CA TYR A 42 -3.77 -7.50 2.19
C TYR A 42 -4.74 -6.37 1.77
N PRO A 43 -4.90 -5.31 2.57
CA PRO A 43 -5.87 -4.26 2.27
C PRO A 43 -5.44 -3.43 1.05
N LYS A 44 -6.38 -3.17 0.13
CA LYS A 44 -6.16 -2.29 -1.03
C LYS A 44 -5.82 -0.86 -0.61
N PHE A 45 -6.57 -0.32 0.36
CA PHE A 45 -6.24 0.96 0.97
C PHE A 45 -5.31 0.78 2.17
N ARG A 46 -4.08 1.27 2.01
CA ARG A 46 -3.02 1.18 3.02
C ARG A 46 -2.88 2.50 3.80
N LYS A 47 -3.14 2.45 5.12
CA LYS A 47 -3.02 3.63 5.99
C LYS A 47 -1.54 3.98 6.24
N HIS A 48 -1.14 5.21 5.93
CA HIS A 48 0.20 5.75 6.20
C HIS A 48 0.67 5.54 7.65
N GLY A 49 -0.24 5.63 8.63
CA GLY A 49 0.10 5.45 10.05
C GLY A 49 0.66 4.06 10.40
N VAL A 50 0.29 3.01 9.66
CA VAL A 50 0.82 1.66 9.88
C VAL A 50 2.29 1.58 9.43
N TRP A 51 2.61 2.22 8.30
CA TRP A 51 3.97 2.34 7.80
C TRP A 51 4.87 3.16 8.73
N ALA A 52 4.40 4.33 9.16
CA ALA A 52 5.14 5.18 10.10
C ALA A 52 5.44 4.45 11.43
N SER A 53 4.50 3.63 11.92
CA SER A 53 4.71 2.80 13.10
C SER A 53 5.77 1.71 12.86
N ALA A 54 5.78 1.07 11.68
CA ALA A 54 6.78 0.07 11.32
C ALA A 54 8.18 0.67 11.21
N LEU A 55 8.33 1.83 10.54
CA LEU A 55 9.59 2.57 10.44
C LEU A 55 10.18 2.92 11.82
N ARG A 56 9.33 3.41 12.73
CA ARG A 56 9.73 3.75 14.09
C ARG A 56 10.28 2.54 14.84
N ILE A 57 9.61 1.39 14.76
CA ILE A 57 10.04 0.15 15.43
C ILE A 57 11.31 -0.41 14.81
N ALA A 58 11.44 -0.30 13.49
CA ALA A 58 12.64 -0.69 12.76
C ALA A 58 13.84 0.25 12.99
N LYS A 59 13.66 1.36 13.72
CA LYS A 59 14.67 2.42 13.88
C LYS A 59 15.20 2.90 12.53
N ASN A 60 14.29 3.16 11.59
CA ASN A 60 14.56 3.59 10.22
C ASN A 60 15.37 2.58 9.35
N LYS A 61 15.51 1.32 9.77
CA LYS A 61 16.06 0.26 8.91
C LYS A 61 15.00 -0.21 7.92
N LEU A 62 15.09 0.21 6.66
CA LEU A 62 14.05 0.01 5.64
C LEU A 62 13.65 -1.47 5.45
N GLY A 63 14.60 -2.38 5.23
CA GLY A 63 14.27 -3.80 5.04
C GLY A 63 13.54 -4.42 6.24
N LYS A 64 13.92 -4.04 7.48
CA LYS A 64 13.20 -4.47 8.69
C LYS A 64 11.81 -3.82 8.77
N ALA A 65 11.68 -2.54 8.39
CA ALA A 65 10.40 -1.85 8.38
C ALA A 65 9.42 -2.47 7.37
N GLN A 66 9.90 -2.86 6.20
CA GLN A 66 9.13 -3.54 5.17
C GLN A 66 8.59 -4.88 5.69
N ILE A 67 9.44 -5.76 6.24
CA ILE A 67 8.99 -7.03 6.82
C ILE A 67 7.96 -6.80 7.94
N LEU A 68 8.25 -5.90 8.87
CA LEU A 68 7.31 -5.58 9.96
C LEU A 68 5.97 -5.03 9.45
N TYR A 69 6.00 -4.27 8.35
CA TYR A 69 4.81 -3.74 7.72
C TYR A 69 3.98 -4.85 7.08
N VAL A 70 4.61 -5.71 6.28
CA VAL A 70 4.00 -6.89 5.65
C VAL A 70 3.34 -7.78 6.70
N CYS A 71 4.07 -8.20 7.73
CA CYS A 71 3.52 -9.01 8.83
C CYS A 71 2.29 -8.38 9.51
N ARG A 72 2.19 -7.04 9.50
CA ARG A 72 1.04 -6.32 10.10
C ARG A 72 -0.16 -6.28 9.19
N ILE A 73 0.03 -6.02 7.90
CA ILE A 73 -1.10 -5.79 6.99
C ILE A 73 -1.56 -7.06 6.27
N CYS A 74 -0.67 -8.02 6.08
CA CYS A 74 -0.95 -9.24 5.31
C CYS A 74 -1.49 -10.37 6.18
N LEU A 75 -2.29 -11.24 5.58
CA LEU A 75 -2.63 -12.57 6.08
C LEU A 75 -2.11 -13.61 5.09
N PHE A 76 -1.44 -14.65 5.57
CA PHE A 76 -0.87 -15.75 4.79
C PHE A 76 -1.79 -16.95 4.98
N ASP A 77 -2.56 -17.33 3.96
CA ASP A 77 -3.66 -18.31 4.02
C ASP A 77 -4.66 -18.03 5.17
N GLY A 78 -4.85 -16.75 5.49
CA GLY A 78 -5.71 -16.31 6.59
C GLY A 78 -5.02 -16.13 7.94
N GLU A 79 -3.71 -16.43 8.06
CA GLU A 79 -2.96 -16.35 9.30
C GLU A 79 -2.00 -15.15 9.36
N LYS A 80 -1.66 -14.70 10.58
CA LYS A 80 -0.66 -13.65 10.80
C LYS A 80 0.69 -14.28 11.11
N LEU A 81 1.72 -13.93 10.34
CA LEU A 81 3.10 -14.28 10.63
C LEU A 81 3.76 -13.23 11.53
N THR A 82 4.64 -13.67 12.42
CA THR A 82 5.56 -12.77 13.13
C THR A 82 6.77 -12.42 12.27
N GLU A 83 7.58 -11.43 12.70
CA GLU A 83 8.86 -11.13 12.03
C GLU A 83 9.80 -12.36 12.03
N ALA A 84 9.75 -13.18 13.08
CA ALA A 84 10.58 -14.38 13.19
C ALA A 84 10.13 -15.43 12.18
N ASP A 85 8.82 -15.72 12.11
CA ASP A 85 8.28 -16.70 11.16
C ASP A 85 8.55 -16.30 9.71
N PHE A 86 8.38 -15.01 9.40
CA PHE A 86 8.66 -14.49 8.06
C PHE A 86 10.13 -14.73 7.67
N ARG A 87 11.08 -14.48 8.58
CA ARG A 87 12.51 -14.67 8.30
C ARG A 87 12.93 -16.13 8.23
N GLU A 88 12.26 -16.99 8.99
CA GLU A 88 12.61 -18.41 9.09
C GLU A 88 12.02 -19.22 7.94
N TYR A 89 10.79 -18.93 7.53
CA TYR A 89 10.01 -19.82 6.67
C TYR A 89 9.69 -19.27 5.28
N ILE A 90 9.73 -17.95 5.05
CA ILE A 90 9.48 -17.39 3.72
C ILE A 90 10.79 -17.41 2.93
N PRO A 91 10.85 -18.13 1.78
CA PRO A 91 12.02 -18.12 0.92
C PRO A 91 12.35 -16.70 0.42
N MET A 92 13.63 -16.46 0.14
CA MET A 92 14.08 -15.15 -0.31
C MET A 92 13.38 -14.69 -1.61
N SER A 93 13.11 -15.62 -2.53
CA SER A 93 12.42 -15.30 -3.79
C SER A 93 11.01 -14.78 -3.53
N ASP A 94 10.21 -15.53 -2.76
CA ASP A 94 8.86 -15.13 -2.37
C ASP A 94 8.83 -13.83 -1.57
N ALA A 95 9.81 -13.62 -0.68
CA ALA A 95 9.93 -12.38 0.07
C ALA A 95 10.14 -11.18 -0.87
N ASN A 96 11.01 -11.31 -1.88
CA ASN A 96 11.28 -10.23 -2.84
C ASN A 96 10.04 -9.92 -3.70
N GLU A 97 9.37 -10.94 -4.20
CA GLU A 97 8.17 -10.81 -5.03
C GLU A 97 7.02 -10.15 -4.25
N LEU A 98 6.79 -10.59 -3.01
CA LEU A 98 5.78 -9.98 -2.15
C LEU A 98 6.10 -8.52 -1.81
N LEU A 99 7.38 -8.21 -1.60
CA LEU A 99 7.80 -6.83 -1.36
C LEU A 99 7.62 -5.96 -2.59
N ALA A 100 7.96 -6.45 -3.78
CA ALA A 100 7.73 -5.77 -5.04
C ALA A 100 6.23 -5.53 -5.29
N GLU A 101 5.38 -6.52 -5.04
CA GLU A 101 3.92 -6.37 -5.14
C GLU A 101 3.37 -5.29 -4.18
N ILE A 102 3.86 -5.26 -2.94
CA ILE A 102 3.32 -4.34 -1.92
C ILE A 102 3.87 -2.93 -2.09
N PHE A 103 5.16 -2.78 -2.39
CA PHE A 103 5.84 -1.49 -2.42
C PHE A 103 6.09 -0.94 -3.82
N GLY A 104 5.84 -1.74 -4.87
CA GLY A 104 6.26 -1.46 -6.25
C GLY A 104 7.62 -2.10 -6.54
N SER A 105 7.78 -2.59 -7.76
CA SER A 105 9.09 -2.88 -8.34
C SER A 105 9.72 -1.55 -8.78
N ASP A 106 11.03 -1.39 -8.60
CA ASP A 106 11.80 -0.25 -9.10
C ASP A 106 12.10 -0.38 -10.61
N ASP A 107 11.18 -0.96 -11.37
CA ASP A 107 11.29 -1.11 -12.82
C ASP A 107 10.26 -0.18 -13.46
N GLU A 108 10.80 0.85 -14.12
CA GLU A 108 10.16 1.87 -14.97
C GLU A 108 9.68 3.17 -14.30
N ASP A 109 10.64 4.07 -14.04
CA ASP A 109 10.54 5.45 -14.53
C ASP A 109 11.81 5.75 -15.34
N GLU A 110 11.83 5.28 -16.60
CA GLU A 110 12.69 5.89 -17.63
C GLU A 110 12.20 7.33 -17.85
N ASP A 111 13.04 8.31 -17.47
CA ASP A 111 13.06 9.72 -17.90
C ASP A 111 11.78 10.31 -18.53
N ASP A 112 10.89 10.88 -17.72
CA ASP A 112 10.05 12.01 -18.16
C ASP A 112 10.81 13.35 -17.99
N GLU A 113 11.96 13.48 -18.65
CA GLU A 113 12.57 14.78 -18.96
C GLU A 113 12.09 15.27 -20.34
N GLY A 114 10.78 15.47 -20.44
CA GLY A 114 10.10 16.07 -21.58
C GLY A 114 9.61 17.51 -21.36
N ASN A 115 10.13 18.25 -20.37
CA ASN A 115 9.77 19.66 -20.18
C ASN A 115 10.70 20.61 -20.94
N GLY A 116 10.63 20.58 -22.27
CA GLY A 116 11.17 21.63 -23.14
C GLY A 116 10.24 22.83 -23.17
N VAL A 117 10.26 23.67 -22.13
CA VAL A 117 9.67 25.01 -22.19
C VAL A 117 10.64 25.99 -22.85
N GLU A 118 10.05 26.75 -23.76
CA GLU A 118 10.62 27.72 -24.69
C GLU A 118 11.58 28.76 -24.08
N GLY A 119 12.58 29.13 -24.90
CA GLY A 119 13.38 30.34 -24.79
C GLY A 119 13.78 30.83 -26.17
#